data_AF-A0A1H9MQP0-F1
#
_entry.id   AF-A0A1H9MQP0-F1
#
_cell.length_a   1.000
_cell.length_b   1.000
_cell.length_c   1.000
_cell.angle_alpha   90.00
_cell.angle_beta   90.00
_cell.angle_gamma   90.00
#
_symmetry.space_group_name_H-M   'P 1'
#
loop_
_entity.id
_entity.type
_entity.pdbx_description
1 polymer ?
#
loop_
_entity_poly.entity_id
_entity_poly.type
_entity_poly.pdbx_seq_one_letter_code
_entity_poly.pdbx_strand_id
1 'polypeptide(L)'
;MPITGTCAMNGLALHERPSDAASSWRIALPHSAAAVPVARALVRTALAELEHAADSDTAELLTAELVANAVEHTTGDDPIELVVELRPTGCQVEVHDPDPVPPGDLTRPCGETPDPWQEHGRGLLLIRALSSSCGHRPTDRGKAVWFRLAAVPPQWRPRHV
;
A
#
# COMPACT_ATOMS: atom_id res chain seq x y z
N MET A 1 20.28 25.13 -59.84
CA MET A 1 20.16 24.09 -58.79
C MET A 1 19.15 24.57 -57.77
N PRO A 2 17.93 24.02 -57.75
CA PRO A 2 16.83 24.58 -56.97
C PRO A 2 16.55 23.78 -55.68
N ILE A 3 16.01 24.48 -54.68
CA ILE A 3 15.13 24.04 -53.56
C ILE A 3 15.53 22.84 -52.69
N THR A 4 15.94 23.14 -51.45
CA THR A 4 15.93 22.19 -50.33
C THR A 4 14.49 21.98 -49.87
N GLY A 5 13.98 20.76 -50.08
CA GLY A 5 12.68 20.31 -49.61
C GLY A 5 12.73 19.78 -48.18
N THR A 6 11.75 20.17 -47.38
CA THR A 6 11.36 19.61 -46.10
C THR A 6 10.88 18.16 -46.26
N CYS A 7 11.28 17.24 -45.37
CA CYS A 7 10.41 16.13 -44.99
C CYS A 7 10.74 15.60 -43.59
N ALA A 8 9.69 15.48 -42.79
CA ALA A 8 9.67 14.97 -41.44
C ALA A 8 9.89 13.46 -41.38
N MET A 9 10.46 12.98 -40.28
CA MET A 9 10.13 11.64 -39.77
C MET A 9 9.88 11.74 -38.26
N ASN A 10 8.60 11.60 -37.94
CA ASN A 10 8.04 11.36 -36.62
C ASN A 10 8.80 10.24 -35.91
N GLY A 11 9.52 10.58 -34.85
CA GLY A 11 9.83 9.63 -33.80
C GLY A 11 8.55 9.36 -33.02
N LEU A 12 7.97 8.17 -33.21
CA LEU A 12 6.96 7.61 -32.33
C LEU A 12 7.56 7.53 -30.91
N ALA A 13 7.41 8.60 -30.13
CA ALA A 13 7.39 8.47 -28.69
C ALA A 13 6.17 7.58 -28.41
N LEU A 14 6.43 6.32 -28.03
CA LEU A 14 5.44 5.50 -27.39
C LEU A 14 4.94 6.32 -26.20
N HIS A 15 3.81 6.98 -26.38
CA HIS A 15 3.09 7.62 -25.30
C HIS A 15 2.63 6.45 -24.44
N GLU A 16 3.44 6.09 -23.46
CA GLU A 16 3.01 5.24 -22.37
C GLU A 16 1.80 5.96 -21.79
N ARG A 17 0.60 5.46 -22.12
CA ARG A 17 -0.65 6.03 -21.63
C ARG A 17 -0.45 6.19 -20.12
N PRO A 18 -0.67 7.39 -19.53
CA PRO A 18 -0.63 7.52 -18.08
C PRO A 18 -1.54 6.42 -17.54
N SER A 19 -0.92 5.46 -16.84
CA SER A 19 -1.62 4.34 -16.22
C SER A 19 -2.78 4.92 -15.43
N ASP A 20 -4.00 4.46 -15.73
CA ASP A 20 -5.17 4.43 -14.84
C ASP A 20 -5.06 5.36 -13.61
N ALA A 21 -5.65 6.57 -13.69
CA ALA A 21 -5.46 7.65 -12.72
C ALA A 21 -5.47 7.15 -11.26
N ALA A 22 -4.27 6.99 -10.69
CA ALA A 22 -4.11 6.56 -9.32
C ALA A 22 -4.21 7.79 -8.41
N SER A 23 -5.09 7.74 -7.42
CA SER A 23 -5.16 8.76 -6.38
C SER A 23 -4.25 8.36 -5.24
N SER A 24 -3.45 9.30 -4.75
CA SER A 24 -2.46 9.03 -3.69
C SER A 24 -2.60 10.02 -2.54
N TRP A 25 -2.59 9.48 -1.32
CA TRP A 25 -2.55 10.23 -0.07
C TRP A 25 -1.28 9.88 0.67
N ARG A 26 -0.68 10.87 1.33
CA ARG A 26 0.56 10.70 2.08
C ARG A 26 0.50 11.53 3.36
N ILE A 27 0.87 10.92 4.48
CA ILE A 27 0.91 11.59 5.78
C ILE A 27 2.11 11.11 6.61
N ALA A 28 2.77 12.05 7.28
CA ALA A 28 3.73 11.73 8.33
C ALA A 28 2.97 11.40 9.61
N LEU A 29 3.27 10.24 10.20
CA LEU A 29 2.68 9.77 11.44
C LEU A 29 3.72 9.87 12.56
N PRO A 30 3.30 10.18 13.80
CA PRO A 30 4.20 10.14 14.94
C PRO A 30 4.70 8.71 15.16
N HIS A 31 5.93 8.56 15.65
CA HIS A 31 6.46 7.25 16.05
C HIS A 31 5.89 6.79 17.39
N SER A 32 4.58 6.57 17.44
CA SER A 32 3.86 6.17 18.67
C SER A 32 2.55 5.47 18.32
N ALA A 33 1.93 4.80 19.29
CA ALA A 33 0.63 4.14 19.12
C ALA A 33 -0.50 5.08 18.65
N ALA A 34 -0.34 6.40 18.79
CA ALA A 34 -1.27 7.39 18.25
C ALA A 34 -1.33 7.39 16.70
N ALA A 35 -0.33 6.81 16.03
CA ALA A 35 -0.30 6.66 14.57
C ALA A 35 -1.43 5.76 14.03
N VAL A 36 -1.78 4.69 14.76
CA VAL A 36 -2.74 3.67 14.33
C VAL A 36 -4.13 4.25 14.03
N PRO A 37 -4.80 4.99 14.94
CA PRO A 37 -6.11 5.56 14.65
C PRO A 37 -6.07 6.60 13.52
N VAL A 38 -4.99 7.36 13.39
CA VAL A 38 -4.81 8.34 12.31
C VAL A 38 -4.69 7.64 10.96
N ALA A 39 -3.90 6.56 10.89
CA ALA A 39 -3.72 5.77 9.68
C ALA A 39 -5.03 5.12 9.21
N ARG A 40 -5.79 4.53 10.13
CA ARG A 40 -7.11 3.96 9.83
C ARG A 40 -8.09 5.00 9.31
N ALA A 41 -8.10 6.20 9.91
CA ALA A 41 -8.96 7.29 9.47
C ALA A 41 -8.61 7.74 8.05
N LEU A 42 -7.31 7.84 7.71
CA LEU A 42 -6.88 8.20 6.37
C LEU A 42 -7.37 7.17 5.32
N VAL A 43 -7.16 5.88 5.59
CA VAL A 43 -7.56 4.81 4.65
C VAL A 43 -9.06 4.78 4.44
N ARG A 44 -9.85 4.88 5.53
CA ARG A 44 -11.31 4.97 5.44
C ARG A 44 -11.75 6.16 4.61
N THR A 45 -11.19 7.35 4.86
CA THR A 45 -11.52 8.55 4.11
C THR A 45 -11.15 8.42 2.65
N ALA A 46 -9.95 7.93 2.33
CA ALA A 46 -9.50 7.75 0.94
C ALA A 46 -10.41 6.79 0.15
N LEU A 47 -10.81 5.66 0.77
CA LEU A 47 -11.73 4.70 0.14
C LEU A 47 -13.15 5.27 -0.02
N ALA A 48 -13.65 6.02 0.96
CA ALA A 48 -14.97 6.63 0.91
C ALA A 48 -15.05 7.79 -0.10
N GLU A 49 -14.02 8.63 -0.20
CA GLU A 49 -13.96 9.77 -1.11
C GLU A 49 -14.09 9.37 -2.58
N LEU A 50 -13.62 8.16 -2.94
CA LEU A 50 -13.66 7.64 -4.31
C LEU A 50 -14.70 6.54 -4.53
N GLU A 51 -15.56 6.25 -3.53
CA GLU A 51 -16.49 5.12 -3.56
C GLU A 51 -15.79 3.80 -3.98
N HIS A 52 -14.56 3.60 -3.51
CA HIS A 52 -13.71 2.53 -4.02
C HIS A 52 -14.21 1.16 -3.58
N ALA A 53 -14.12 0.20 -4.48
CA ALA A 53 -14.64 -1.14 -4.29
C ALA A 53 -13.76 -2.04 -3.41
N ALA A 54 -12.62 -1.57 -2.91
CA ALA A 54 -11.81 -2.35 -1.97
C ALA A 54 -12.54 -2.50 -0.61
N ASP A 55 -12.33 -3.64 0.06
CA ASP A 55 -12.93 -3.88 1.38
C ASP A 55 -12.32 -2.93 2.43
N SER A 56 -13.10 -1.94 2.86
CA SER A 56 -12.67 -0.92 3.83
C SER A 56 -12.33 -1.50 5.19
N ASP A 57 -13.08 -2.49 5.68
CA ASP A 57 -12.84 -3.06 7.01
C ASP A 57 -11.51 -3.83 7.00
N THR A 58 -11.27 -4.61 5.94
CA THR A 58 -10.00 -5.29 5.73
C THR A 58 -8.84 -4.30 5.54
N ALA A 59 -9.04 -3.24 4.75
CA ALA A 59 -8.00 -2.22 4.53
C ALA A 59 -7.61 -1.50 5.83
N GLU A 60 -8.59 -1.12 6.65
CA GLU A 60 -8.35 -0.51 7.96
C GLU A 60 -7.60 -1.45 8.90
N LEU A 61 -8.02 -2.71 8.98
CA LEU A 61 -7.37 -3.72 9.82
C LEU A 61 -5.90 -3.92 9.43
N LEU A 62 -5.64 -4.19 8.15
CA LEU A 62 -4.27 -4.42 7.68
C LEU A 62 -3.38 -3.19 7.83
N THR A 63 -3.95 -1.99 7.68
CA THR A 63 -3.23 -0.74 7.93
C THR A 63 -2.85 -0.59 9.40
N ALA A 64 -3.77 -0.94 10.31
CA ALA A 64 -3.49 -0.89 11.75
C ALA A 64 -2.34 -1.83 12.13
N GLU A 65 -2.36 -3.07 11.63
CA GLU A 65 -1.30 -4.04 11.85
C GLU A 65 0.03 -3.58 11.23
N LEU A 66 0.00 -3.03 10.03
CA LEU A 66 1.21 -2.57 9.33
C LEU A 66 1.87 -1.39 10.07
N VAL A 67 1.07 -0.43 10.54
CA VAL A 67 1.54 0.74 11.28
C VAL A 67 2.00 0.35 12.69
N ALA A 68 1.29 -0.54 13.38
CA ALA A 68 1.71 -1.04 14.68
C ALA A 68 3.08 -1.74 14.60
N ASN A 69 3.28 -2.60 13.59
CA ASN A 69 4.57 -3.24 13.34
C ASN A 69 5.68 -2.23 13.08
N ALA A 70 5.41 -1.18 12.30
CA ALA A 70 6.41 -0.13 12.03
C ALA A 70 6.78 0.63 13.32
N VAL A 71 5.78 1.01 14.13
CA VAL A 71 6.03 1.71 15.40
C VAL A 71 6.81 0.85 16.39
N GLU A 72 6.50 -0.43 16.48
CA GLU A 72 7.13 -1.36 17.42
C GLU A 72 8.57 -1.75 17.02
N HIS A 73 8.84 -1.83 15.71
CA HIS A 73 10.11 -2.37 15.21
C HIS A 73 11.10 -1.33 14.68
N THR A 74 10.68 -0.07 14.46
CA THR A 74 11.63 0.99 14.10
C THR A 74 12.28 1.53 15.36
N THR A 75 13.60 1.67 15.33
CA THR A 75 14.33 2.35 16.39
C THR A 75 14.40 3.86 16.12
N GLY A 76 14.07 4.68 17.12
CA GLY A 76 14.18 6.14 17.06
C GLY A 76 12.86 6.86 17.34
N ASP A 77 12.87 8.18 17.24
CA ASP A 77 11.69 9.05 17.39
C ASP A 77 11.27 9.69 16.05
N ASP A 78 11.94 9.29 14.96
CA ASP A 78 11.68 9.83 13.63
C ASP A 78 10.30 9.39 13.13
N PRO A 79 9.52 10.31 12.52
CA PRO A 79 8.18 9.99 12.06
C PRO A 79 8.22 8.95 10.93
N ILE A 80 7.30 7.98 11.02
CA ILE A 80 7.01 7.06 9.92
C ILE A 80 6.07 7.74 8.92
N GLU A 81 6.04 7.27 7.69
CA GLU A 81 5.19 7.85 6.65
C GLU A 81 4.26 6.82 6.05
N LEU A 82 2.98 7.15 6.02
CA LEU A 82 1.94 6.33 5.41
C LEU A 82 1.62 6.88 4.02
N VAL A 83 1.63 5.99 3.03
CA VAL A 83 1.18 6.25 1.66
C VAL A 83 0.03 5.32 1.32
N VAL A 84 -1.07 5.88 0.84
CA VAL A 84 -2.24 5.13 0.35
C VAL A 84 -2.38 5.45 -1.12
N GLU A 85 -2.41 4.42 -1.96
CA GLU A 85 -2.57 4.55 -3.40
C GLU A 85 -3.76 3.72 -3.87
N LEU A 86 -4.74 4.40 -4.47
CA LEU A 86 -5.95 3.78 -4.99
C LEU A 86 -5.91 3.75 -6.51
N ARG A 87 -6.10 2.54 -7.06
CA ARG A 87 -6.20 2.26 -8.48
C ARG A 87 -7.55 1.59 -8.76
N PRO A 88 -8.07 1.61 -10.00
CA PRO A 88 -9.30 0.89 -10.33
C PRO A 88 -9.27 -0.61 -9.98
N THR A 89 -8.09 -1.21 -10.01
CA THR A 89 -7.87 -2.63 -9.68
C THR A 89 -7.75 -2.92 -8.19
N GLY A 90 -7.62 -1.90 -7.32
CA GLY A 90 -7.43 -2.13 -5.89
C GLY A 90 -6.77 -0.99 -5.10
N CYS A 91 -6.34 -1.30 -3.89
CA CYS A 91 -5.70 -0.38 -2.95
C CYS A 91 -4.31 -0.91 -2.61
N GLN A 92 -3.29 -0.04 -2.60
CA GLN A 92 -1.97 -0.31 -2.04
C GLN A 92 -1.74 0.62 -0.86
N VAL A 93 -1.32 0.07 0.27
CA VAL A 93 -0.93 0.84 1.45
C VAL A 93 0.52 0.53 1.76
N GLU A 94 1.30 1.58 2.01
CA GLU A 94 2.72 1.49 2.30
C GLU A 94 3.05 2.30 3.56
N VAL A 95 3.88 1.72 4.42
CA VAL A 95 4.51 2.42 5.54
C VAL A 95 5.99 2.49 5.29
N HIS A 96 6.50 3.71 5.18
CA HIS A 96 7.91 4.03 5.11
C HIS A 96 8.44 4.22 6.52
N ASP A 97 9.51 3.51 6.85
CA ASP A 97 10.23 3.71 8.09
C ASP A 97 11.74 3.88 7.83
N PRO A 98 12.43 4.70 8.64
CA PRO A 98 13.83 5.06 8.44
C PRO A 98 14.83 3.93 8.74
N ASP A 99 14.41 2.90 9.46
CA ASP A 99 15.22 1.73 9.80
C ASP A 99 15.35 0.79 8.59
N PRO A 100 16.58 0.51 8.10
CA PRO A 100 16.81 -0.35 6.95
C PRO A 100 16.60 -1.84 7.26
N VAL A 101 16.42 -2.25 8.53
CA VAL A 101 16.28 -3.66 8.92
C VAL A 101 14.98 -4.23 8.35
N PRO A 102 15.03 -5.30 7.53
CA PRO A 102 13.84 -5.89 6.94
C PRO A 102 12.95 -6.52 8.02
N PRO A 103 11.61 -6.43 7.89
CA PRO A 103 10.69 -7.10 8.79
C PRO A 103 10.87 -8.62 8.67
N GLY A 104 11.35 -9.26 9.73
CA GLY A 104 11.87 -10.63 9.71
C GLY A 104 10.88 -11.69 9.20
N ASP A 105 9.59 -11.53 9.48
CA ASP A 105 8.57 -12.49 9.00
C ASP A 105 8.11 -12.24 7.56
N LEU A 106 8.27 -11.03 7.00
CA LEU A 106 8.02 -10.81 5.56
C LEU A 106 9.16 -11.31 4.67
N THR A 107 10.33 -11.60 5.25
CA THR A 107 11.46 -12.21 4.55
C THR A 107 11.38 -13.74 4.53
N ARG A 108 10.57 -14.35 5.39
CA ARG A 108 10.39 -15.81 5.47
C ARG A 108 9.45 -16.33 4.38
N PRO A 109 9.79 -17.43 3.68
CA PRO A 109 8.90 -18.04 2.68
C PRO A 109 7.57 -18.48 3.29
N CYS A 110 6.51 -18.47 2.48
CA CYS A 110 5.18 -18.97 2.86
C CYS A 110 5.29 -20.43 3.34
N GLY A 111 5.15 -20.67 4.64
CA GLY A 111 5.18 -22.03 5.19
C GLY A 111 5.74 -22.17 6.60
N GLU A 112 6.49 -21.19 7.10
CA GLU A 112 6.79 -21.13 8.54
C GLU A 112 5.58 -20.57 9.27
N THR A 113 4.90 -21.43 10.02
CA THR A 113 3.82 -21.04 10.93
C THR A 113 4.43 -20.20 12.06
N PRO A 114 4.11 -18.91 12.19
CA PRO A 114 4.49 -18.14 13.36
C PRO A 114 3.89 -18.82 14.59
N ASP A 115 4.59 -18.80 15.72
CA ASP A 115 4.04 -19.32 16.97
C ASP A 115 2.73 -18.57 17.29
N PRO A 116 1.58 -19.27 17.36
CA PRO A 116 0.28 -18.64 17.55
C PRO A 116 0.15 -17.89 18.89
N TRP A 117 1.09 -18.08 19.82
CA TRP A 117 1.17 -17.37 21.11
C TRP A 117 2.10 -16.15 21.08
N GLN A 118 2.84 -15.92 20.00
CA GLN A 118 3.60 -14.69 19.80
C GLN A 118 2.68 -13.61 19.23
N GLU A 119 2.36 -12.62 20.05
CA GLU A 119 1.52 -11.48 19.67
C GLU A 119 2.14 -10.70 18.48
N HIS A 120 3.47 -10.63 18.44
CA HIS A 120 4.28 -10.05 17.37
C HIS A 120 4.16 -10.76 16.01
N GLY A 121 3.72 -12.02 15.96
CA GLY A 121 3.61 -12.80 14.71
C GLY A 121 2.23 -12.71 14.03
N ARG A 122 1.21 -12.21 14.75
CA ARG A 122 -0.18 -12.22 14.25
C ARG A 122 -0.46 -11.12 13.24
N GLY A 123 0.13 -9.94 13.40
CA GLY A 123 -0.11 -8.81 12.49
C GLY A 123 0.39 -9.10 11.07
N LEU A 124 1.61 -9.64 10.94
CA LEU A 124 2.15 -10.04 9.65
C LEU A 124 1.42 -11.26 9.06
N LEU A 125 0.91 -12.17 9.89
CA LEU A 125 0.04 -13.27 9.44
C LEU A 125 -1.27 -12.75 8.85
N LEU A 126 -1.93 -11.78 9.50
CA LEU A 126 -3.15 -11.16 8.99
C LEU A 126 -2.91 -10.46 7.66
N ILE A 127 -1.82 -9.68 7.56
CA ILE A 127 -1.41 -9.02 6.31
C ILE A 127 -1.21 -10.06 5.20
N ARG A 128 -0.54 -11.19 5.49
CA ARG A 128 -0.35 -12.26 4.50
C ARG A 128 -1.64 -12.98 4.13
N ALA A 129 -2.54 -13.20 5.08
CA ALA A 129 -3.75 -13.97 4.87
C ALA A 129 -4.85 -13.21 4.11
N LEU A 130 -4.94 -11.89 4.33
CA LEU A 130 -6.04 -11.07 3.81
C LEU A 130 -5.64 -10.19 2.63
N SER A 131 -4.34 -9.93 2.43
CA SER A 131 -3.88 -9.16 1.27
C SER A 131 -3.79 -10.02 0.00
N SER A 132 -4.03 -9.40 -1.15
CA SER A 132 -3.75 -10.01 -2.45
C SER A 132 -2.25 -10.19 -2.69
N SER A 133 -1.44 -9.32 -2.09
CA SER A 133 0.02 -9.40 -2.07
C SER A 133 0.57 -8.44 -1.04
N CYS A 134 1.72 -8.77 -0.46
CA CYS A 134 2.43 -7.92 0.47
C CYS A 134 3.94 -8.10 0.30
N GLY A 135 4.71 -7.19 0.87
CA GLY A 135 6.16 -7.28 0.82
C GLY A 135 6.85 -6.10 1.48
N HIS A 136 8.15 -6.00 1.26
CA HIS A 136 8.94 -4.85 1.65
C HIS A 136 9.92 -4.52 0.52
N ARG A 137 10.40 -3.27 0.48
CA ARG A 137 11.48 -2.84 -0.40
C ARG A 137 12.39 -1.84 0.31
N PRO A 138 13.70 -1.87 0.06
CA PRO A 138 14.59 -0.78 0.48
C PRO A 138 14.19 0.55 -0.17
N THR A 139 14.45 1.65 0.52
CA THR A 139 14.29 3.01 0.00
C THR A 139 15.54 3.83 0.33
N ASP A 140 15.72 4.98 -0.30
CA ASP A 140 16.86 5.87 -0.05
C ASP A 140 16.97 6.33 1.41
N ARG A 141 15.87 6.22 2.18
CA ARG A 141 15.77 6.68 3.57
C ARG A 141 15.57 5.57 4.59
N GLY A 142 15.56 4.30 4.19
CA GLY A 142 15.23 3.18 5.07
C GLY A 142 14.52 2.08 4.28
N LYS A 143 13.28 1.76 4.64
CA LYS A 143 12.46 0.75 3.94
C LYS A 143 11.01 1.19 3.78
N ALA A 144 10.32 0.53 2.86
CA ALA A 144 8.86 0.61 2.73
C ALA A 144 8.28 -0.79 2.84
N VAL A 145 7.35 -0.98 3.77
CA VAL A 145 6.57 -2.21 3.93
C VAL A 145 5.17 -1.96 3.40
N TRP A 146 4.62 -2.90 2.63
CA TRP A 146 3.40 -2.65 1.88
C TRP A 146 2.49 -3.87 1.79
N PHE A 147 1.20 -3.60 1.59
CA PHE A 147 0.21 -4.61 1.18
C PHE A 147 -0.70 -4.07 0.08
N ARG A 148 -1.32 -4.97 -0.66
CA ARG A 148 -2.33 -4.68 -1.67
C ARG A 148 -3.63 -5.42 -1.42
N LEU A 149 -4.76 -4.75 -1.59
CA LEU A 149 -6.08 -5.35 -1.68
C LEU A 149 -6.62 -5.20 -3.09
N ALA A 150 -7.22 -6.25 -3.63
CA ALA A 150 -7.95 -6.18 -4.89
C ALA A 150 -9.27 -5.43 -4.67
N ALA A 151 -9.75 -4.74 -5.70
CA ALA A 151 -11.12 -4.25 -5.72
C ALA A 151 -12.08 -5.43 -5.59
N VAL A 152 -13.04 -5.35 -4.65
CA VAL A 152 -14.10 -6.36 -4.53
C VAL A 152 -15.03 -6.17 -5.72
N PRO A 153 -15.22 -7.17 -6.58
CA PRO A 153 -16.18 -7.04 -7.67
C PRO A 153 -17.56 -6.74 -7.08
N PRO A 154 -18.36 -5.84 -7.69
CA PRO A 154 -19.66 -5.48 -7.15
C PRO A 154 -20.49 -6.75 -6.96
N GLN A 155 -20.80 -7.06 -5.70
CA GLN A 155 -21.66 -8.19 -5.37
C GLN A 155 -23.01 -8.00 -6.06
N TRP A 156 -23.38 -8.96 -6.90
CA TRP A 156 -24.69 -8.95 -7.56
C TRP A 156 -25.79 -8.97 -6.50
N ARG A 157 -26.55 -7.87 -6.37
CA ARG A 157 -27.80 -7.86 -5.61
C ARG A 157 -28.94 -8.18 -6.57
N PRO A 158 -29.58 -9.36 -6.49
CA PRO A 158 -30.78 -9.61 -7.28
C PRO A 158 -31.84 -8.58 -6.87
N ARG A 159 -32.38 -7.85 -7.85
CA ARG A 159 -33.54 -6.98 -7.62
C ARG A 159 -34.71 -7.89 -7.24
N HIS A 160 -35.18 -7.81 -6.01
CA HIS A 160 -36.47 -8.37 -5.65
C HIS A 160 -37.53 -7.59 -6.44
N VAL A 161 -38.16 -8.29 -7.38
CA VAL A 161 -39.33 -7.84 -8.16
C VAL A 161 -40.57 -7.99 -7.30
#